data_AF-A0A6H0T9C4-F1
#
_entry.id   AF-A0A6H0T9C4-F1
#
_cell.length_a   1.000
_cell.length_b   1.000
_cell.length_c   1.000
_cell.angle_alpha   90.00
_cell.angle_beta   90.00
_cell.angle_gamma   90.00
#
_symmetry.space_group_name_H-M   'P 1'
#
loop_
_entity.id
_entity.type
_entity.pdbx_description
1 polymer ?
#
loop_
_entity_poly.entity_id
_entity_poly.type
_entity_poly.pdbx_seq_one_letter_code
_entity_poly.pdbx_strand_id
1 'polypeptide(L)'
;MAKLRDQQHILEITPTGHYYVTDGSDTNEFYYVISIYKEGQKQAYPLGEKGELLTEFDVETMDFMISKTCFDAIQEHKEDLADDLFNGGFALSFIPTNNIWKVKLELWSRYSGQNEEVILELNVSEDDLFDFGRNLRAEESSAMAEPRKVIPF
;
A
#
# COMPACT_ATOMS: atom_id res chain seq x y z
N MET A 1 4.33 -7.51 10.84
CA MET A 1 3.72 -7.64 9.50
C MET A 1 2.32 -7.09 9.56
N ALA A 2 2.09 -5.99 8.84
CA ALA A 2 0.83 -5.27 8.79
C ALA A 2 -0.15 -5.98 7.85
N LYS A 3 -1.29 -6.44 8.40
CA LYS A 3 -2.33 -7.11 7.64
C LYS A 3 -3.70 -6.55 7.97
N LEU A 4 -4.54 -6.39 6.95
CA LEU A 4 -5.97 -6.18 7.08
C LEU A 4 -6.70 -7.40 6.54
N ARG A 5 -7.82 -7.76 7.17
CA ARG A 5 -8.57 -8.94 6.81
C ARG A 5 -10.06 -8.63 6.81
N ASP A 6 -10.76 -9.08 5.78
CA ASP A 6 -12.21 -9.24 5.80
C ASP A 6 -12.60 -10.73 5.82
N GLN A 7 -13.86 -11.06 5.54
CA GLN A 7 -14.33 -12.44 5.57
C GLN A 7 -13.61 -13.38 4.58
N GLN A 8 -13.11 -12.87 3.46
CA GLN A 8 -12.60 -13.68 2.34
C GLN A 8 -11.18 -13.31 1.91
N HIS A 9 -10.71 -12.13 2.27
CA HIS A 9 -9.50 -11.52 1.74
C HIS A 9 -8.57 -11.05 2.86
N ILE A 10 -7.27 -11.04 2.55
CA ILE A 10 -6.24 -10.45 3.38
C ILE A 10 -5.40 -9.53 2.50
N LEU A 11 -5.24 -8.28 2.92
CA LEU A 11 -4.24 -7.36 2.40
C LEU A 11 -3.04 -7.39 3.35
N GLU A 12 -1.85 -7.64 2.81
CA GLU A 12 -0.60 -7.55 3.53
C GLU A 12 0.30 -6.52 2.84
N ILE A 13 0.84 -5.58 3.61
CA ILE A 13 1.77 -4.56 3.12
C ILE A 13 3.06 -4.70 3.91
N THR A 14 4.17 -4.86 3.21
CA THR A 14 5.50 -5.02 3.79
C THR A 14 6.42 -3.93 3.24
N PRO A 15 6.92 -3.00 4.07
CA PRO A 15 7.95 -2.06 3.64
C PRO A 15 9.22 -2.80 3.22
N THR A 16 9.75 -2.49 2.04
CA THR A 16 10.95 -3.11 1.48
C THR A 16 12.13 -2.15 1.38
N GLY A 17 11.88 -0.84 1.46
CA GLY A 17 12.95 0.14 1.45
C GLY A 17 12.51 1.55 1.78
N HIS A 18 13.47 2.35 2.23
CA HIS A 18 13.35 3.79 2.38
C HIS A 18 14.62 4.43 1.83
N TYR A 19 14.46 5.29 0.83
CA TYR A 19 15.57 5.95 0.15
C TYR A 19 15.38 7.45 0.18
N TYR A 20 16.49 8.17 0.25
CA TYR A 20 16.51 9.61 0.05
C TYR A 20 17.11 9.87 -1.32
N VAL A 21 16.32 10.42 -2.23
CA VAL A 21 16.69 10.62 -3.63
C VAL A 21 17.02 12.09 -3.89
N THR A 22 18.20 12.31 -4.47
CA THR A 22 18.78 13.64 -4.75
C THR A 22 19.02 13.84 -6.23
N ASP A 23 18.01 13.55 -7.05
CA ASP A 23 18.01 13.72 -8.51
C ASP A 23 17.54 15.13 -8.95
N GLY A 24 17.35 16.03 -7.98
CA GLY A 24 16.75 17.36 -8.16
C GLY A 24 15.41 17.53 -7.44
N SER A 25 14.82 16.44 -6.93
CA SER A 25 13.57 16.44 -6.15
C SER A 25 13.77 16.51 -4.62
N ASP A 26 14.89 16.02 -4.10
CA ASP A 26 15.19 15.96 -2.66
C ASP A 26 14.04 15.34 -1.83
N THR A 27 13.63 14.11 -2.20
CA THR A 27 12.44 13.43 -1.66
C THR A 27 12.77 12.17 -0.85
N ASN A 28 11.86 11.80 0.06
CA ASN A 28 11.89 10.49 0.71
C ASN A 28 10.98 9.54 -0.06
N GLU A 29 11.55 8.47 -0.61
CA GLU A 29 10.80 7.43 -1.30
C GLU A 29 10.65 6.22 -0.39
N PHE A 30 9.41 5.78 -0.22
CA PHE A 30 9.09 4.57 0.54
C PHE A 30 8.63 3.48 -0.42
N TYR A 31 9.23 2.30 -0.28
CA TYR A 31 8.97 1.16 -1.12
C TYR A 31 8.26 0.08 -0.31
N TYR A 32 7.23 -0.53 -0.89
CA TYR A 32 6.44 -1.58 -0.26
C TYR A 32 6.18 -2.72 -1.23
N VAL A 33 6.10 -3.92 -0.69
CA VAL A 33 5.48 -5.07 -1.33
C VAL A 33 4.04 -5.18 -0.84
N ILE A 34 3.10 -5.28 -1.78
CA ILE A 34 1.71 -5.57 -1.49
C ILE A 34 1.38 -7.01 -1.90
N SER A 35 0.77 -7.76 -0.99
CA SER A 35 0.30 -9.12 -1.18
C SER A 35 -1.19 -9.23 -0.87
N ILE A 36 -1.92 -9.95 -1.71
CA ILE A 36 -3.34 -10.23 -1.50
C ILE A 36 -3.53 -11.73 -1.34
N TYR A 37 -4.32 -12.13 -0.36
CA TYR A 37 -4.72 -13.52 -0.16
C TYR A 37 -6.24 -13.61 -0.25
N LYS A 38 -6.74 -14.68 -0.88
CA LYS A 38 -8.15 -15.05 -0.89
C LYS A 38 -8.29 -16.47 -0.36
N GLU A 39 -9.16 -16.67 0.62
CA GLU A 39 -9.37 -17.98 1.26
C GLU A 39 -8.06 -18.62 1.78
N GLY A 40 -7.14 -17.77 2.26
CA GLY A 40 -5.82 -18.19 2.76
C GLY A 40 -4.78 -18.51 1.68
N GLN A 41 -5.13 -18.41 0.40
CA GLN A 41 -4.21 -18.61 -0.72
C GLN A 41 -3.73 -17.27 -1.27
N LYS A 42 -2.43 -17.11 -1.43
CA LYS A 42 -1.83 -15.93 -2.06
C LYS A 42 -2.27 -15.84 -3.52
N GLN A 43 -2.77 -14.69 -3.92
CA GLN A 43 -3.23 -14.43 -5.27
C GLN A 43 -2.05 -14.03 -6.17
N ALA A 44 -2.17 -14.31 -7.46
CA ALA A 44 -1.21 -13.87 -8.47
C ALA A 44 -1.91 -12.97 -9.50
N TYR A 45 -1.25 -11.89 -9.91
CA TYR A 45 -1.71 -10.84 -10.84
C TYR A 45 -0.66 -10.69 -11.97
N PRO A 46 -0.88 -10.10 -13.16
CA PRO A 46 -2.06 -9.40 -13.68
C PRO A 46 -3.12 -10.31 -14.30
N LEU A 47 -4.36 -9.81 -14.36
CA LEU A 47 -5.43 -10.38 -15.20
C LEU A 47 -5.31 -9.97 -16.70
N GLY A 48 -4.17 -9.41 -17.12
CA GLY A 48 -3.90 -8.96 -18.49
C GLY A 48 -3.01 -9.93 -19.29
N GLU A 49 -3.35 -10.16 -20.56
CA GLU A 49 -2.56 -11.01 -21.48
C GLU A 49 -1.14 -10.46 -21.66
N LYS A 50 -0.15 -11.25 -21.20
CA LYS A 50 1.31 -11.06 -21.30
C LYS A 50 1.96 -10.29 -20.14
N GLY A 51 2.13 -10.98 -19.04
CA GLY A 51 3.12 -10.65 -18.03
C GLY A 51 3.22 -11.81 -17.05
N GLU A 52 4.40 -12.07 -16.53
CA GLU A 52 4.59 -13.08 -15.48
C GLU A 52 3.63 -12.82 -14.32
N LEU A 53 3.02 -13.88 -13.79
CA LEU A 53 2.11 -13.77 -12.64
C LEU A 53 2.91 -13.28 -11.42
N LEU A 54 2.84 -11.98 -11.14
CA LEU A 54 3.26 -11.31 -9.92
C LEU A 54 2.39 -11.77 -8.74
N THR A 55 2.98 -12.54 -7.84
CA THR A 55 2.38 -12.83 -6.53
C THR A 55 2.47 -11.65 -5.57
N GLU A 56 3.35 -10.71 -5.88
CA GLU A 56 3.70 -9.51 -5.13
C GLU A 56 3.94 -8.40 -6.14
N PHE A 57 3.55 -7.18 -5.80
CA PHE A 57 3.93 -6.02 -6.60
C PHE A 57 4.57 -4.96 -5.71
N ASP A 58 5.67 -4.40 -6.23
CA ASP A 58 6.41 -3.33 -5.58
C ASP A 58 5.72 -2.00 -5.88
N VAL A 59 5.51 -1.20 -4.86
CA VAL A 59 4.96 0.14 -4.98
C VAL A 59 5.85 1.15 -4.31
N GLU A 60 5.86 2.36 -4.86
CA GLU A 60 6.65 3.48 -4.39
C GLU A 60 5.72 4.62 -4.01
N THR A 61 5.83 5.14 -2.80
CA THR A 61 5.16 6.39 -2.39
C THR A 61 6.20 7.49 -2.19
N MET A 62 5.95 8.65 -2.81
CA MET A 62 6.77 9.84 -2.64
C MET A 62 6.31 10.62 -1.41
N ASP A 63 7.25 11.02 -0.55
CA ASP A 63 7.07 11.89 0.63
C ASP A 63 6.11 11.39 1.74
N PHE A 64 5.29 10.39 1.48
CA PHE A 64 4.28 9.87 2.39
C PHE A 64 4.52 8.41 2.74
N MET A 65 4.23 8.08 4.00
CA MET A 65 4.15 6.70 4.47
C MET A 65 2.69 6.24 4.41
N ILE A 66 2.44 4.99 4.00
CA ILE A 66 1.08 4.44 4.00
C ILE A 66 0.50 4.44 5.42
N SER A 67 1.33 4.17 6.45
CA SER A 67 0.87 4.24 7.84
C SER A 67 0.40 5.64 8.24
N LYS A 68 1.03 6.69 7.71
CA LYS A 68 0.66 8.08 8.01
C LYS A 68 -0.70 8.40 7.42
N THR A 69 -0.93 8.07 6.15
CA THR A 69 -2.24 8.22 5.49
C THR A 69 -3.34 7.50 6.26
N CYS A 70 -3.07 6.28 6.74
CA CYS A 70 -4.03 5.53 7.57
C CYS A 70 -4.42 6.27 8.85
N PHE A 71 -3.44 6.83 9.58
CA PHE A 71 -3.72 7.57 10.82
C PHE A 71 -4.38 8.92 10.57
N ASP A 72 -3.97 9.63 9.52
CA ASP A 72 -4.57 10.90 9.13
C ASP A 72 -6.05 10.69 8.77
N ALA A 73 -6.39 9.63 8.02
CA ALA A 73 -7.76 9.23 7.73
C ALA A 73 -8.57 9.00 9.03
N ILE A 74 -8.07 8.17 9.94
CA ILE A 74 -8.74 7.87 11.22
C ILE A 74 -8.95 9.15 12.04
N GLN A 75 -7.90 9.95 12.20
CA GLN A 75 -7.91 11.16 13.04
C GLN A 75 -8.91 12.19 12.52
N GLU A 76 -8.91 12.43 11.20
CA GLU A 76 -9.76 13.43 10.56
C GLU A 76 -11.16 12.89 10.24
N HIS A 77 -11.35 11.57 10.38
CA HIS A 77 -12.54 10.82 9.99
C HIS A 77 -13.00 11.17 8.57
N LYS A 78 -12.04 11.16 7.64
CA LYS A 78 -12.23 11.46 6.21
C LYS A 78 -11.48 10.46 5.35
N GLU A 79 -11.88 10.41 4.08
CA GLU A 79 -11.11 9.67 3.09
C GLU A 79 -9.70 10.27 2.96
N ASP A 80 -8.71 9.39 2.99
CA ASP A 80 -7.33 9.71 2.65
C ASP A 80 -6.74 8.61 1.76
N LEU A 81 -5.75 8.98 0.96
CA LEU A 81 -5.20 8.16 -0.13
C LEU A 81 -3.68 8.14 -0.06
N ALA A 82 -3.11 6.94 -0.22
CA ALA A 82 -1.70 6.76 -0.53
C ALA A 82 -1.59 6.21 -1.96
N ASP A 83 -0.89 6.92 -2.83
CA ASP A 83 -0.78 6.59 -4.23
C ASP A 83 0.66 6.64 -4.75
N ASP A 84 0.84 6.06 -5.93
CA ASP A 84 2.06 6.14 -6.73
C ASP A 84 1.74 6.91 -8.02
N LEU A 85 1.65 8.24 -7.88
CA LEU A 85 1.28 9.16 -8.95
C LEU A 85 2.25 9.14 -10.14
N PHE A 86 3.54 8.87 -9.90
CA PHE A 86 4.59 9.04 -10.90
C PHE A 86 4.95 7.73 -11.62
N ASN A 87 4.87 6.58 -10.95
CA ASN A 87 5.15 5.29 -11.59
C ASN A 87 3.88 4.54 -12.02
N GLY A 88 2.72 5.20 -11.86
CA GLY A 88 1.46 4.83 -12.44
C GLY A 88 0.95 3.49 -11.94
N GLY A 89 1.08 3.26 -10.63
CA GLY A 89 1.12 1.93 -10.07
C GLY A 89 -0.09 1.52 -9.25
N PHE A 90 -0.42 2.29 -8.22
CA PHE A 90 -1.48 1.93 -7.29
C PHE A 90 -2.11 3.15 -6.64
N ALA A 91 -3.32 2.94 -6.12
CA ALA A 91 -3.99 3.83 -5.18
C ALA A 91 -4.56 2.98 -4.03
N LEU A 92 -4.28 3.38 -2.79
CA LEU A 92 -4.80 2.76 -1.57
C LEU A 92 -5.56 3.80 -0.74
N SER A 93 -6.89 3.71 -0.77
CA SER A 93 -7.78 4.64 -0.06
C SER A 93 -8.32 4.04 1.24
N PHE A 94 -8.38 4.86 2.28
CA PHE A 94 -9.01 4.56 3.56
C PHE A 94 -10.25 5.43 3.74
N ILE A 95 -11.44 4.84 3.61
CA ILE A 95 -12.70 5.58 3.48
C ILE A 95 -13.59 5.28 4.70
N PRO A 96 -13.96 6.28 5.52
CA PRO A 96 -14.90 6.07 6.61
C PRO A 96 -16.31 5.84 6.04
N THR A 97 -17.00 4.81 6.53
CA THR A 97 -18.35 4.43 6.10
C THR A 97 -19.23 4.08 7.29
N ASN A 98 -19.90 5.08 7.87
CA ASN A 98 -20.68 4.93 9.11
C ASN A 98 -19.81 4.36 10.24
N ASN A 99 -20.07 3.11 10.67
CA ASN A 99 -19.38 2.44 11.78
C ASN A 99 -18.27 1.48 11.30
N ILE A 100 -17.95 1.47 10.01
CA ILE A 100 -16.92 0.62 9.41
C ILE A 100 -16.01 1.45 8.50
N TRP A 101 -14.81 0.94 8.27
CA TRP A 101 -13.84 1.50 7.35
C TRP A 101 -13.77 0.64 6.09
N LYS A 102 -13.85 1.30 4.94
CA LYS A 102 -13.64 0.68 3.64
C LYS A 102 -12.22 0.96 3.19
N VAL A 103 -11.45 -0.09 2.91
CA VAL A 103 -10.09 0.01 2.37
C VAL A 103 -10.11 -0.47 0.93
N LYS A 104 -9.75 0.41 0.00
CA LYS A 104 -9.76 0.11 -1.44
C LYS A 104 -8.35 0.13 -1.98
N LEU A 105 -8.00 -0.91 -2.71
CA LEU A 105 -6.77 -0.99 -3.49
C LEU A 105 -7.12 -1.04 -4.97
N GLU A 106 -6.65 -0.04 -5.70
CA GLU A 106 -6.80 0.12 -7.13
C GLU A 106 -5.43 -0.01 -7.79
N LEU A 107 -5.35 -0.81 -8.85
CA LEU A 107 -4.12 -0.97 -9.63
C LEU A 107 -4.32 -0.41 -11.02
N TRP A 108 -3.32 0.35 -11.48
CA TRP A 108 -3.33 0.97 -12.78
C TRP A 108 -2.77 0.02 -13.85
N SER A 109 -2.82 0.47 -15.11
CA SER A 109 -2.57 -0.36 -16.30
C SER A 109 -1.21 -1.06 -16.34
N ARG A 110 -0.20 -0.53 -15.64
CA ARG A 110 1.10 -1.18 -15.47
C ARG A 110 1.00 -2.55 -14.78
N TYR A 111 0.05 -2.72 -13.86
CA TYR A 111 -0.14 -3.94 -13.07
C TYR A 111 -1.40 -4.72 -13.42
N SER A 112 -2.41 -4.09 -14.02
CA SER A 112 -3.68 -4.76 -14.39
C SER A 112 -3.80 -5.06 -15.88
N GLY A 113 -3.00 -4.42 -16.74
CA GLY A 113 -3.12 -4.53 -18.21
C GLY A 113 -4.36 -3.82 -18.79
N GLN A 114 -5.16 -3.13 -17.98
CA GLN A 114 -6.34 -2.34 -18.36
C GLN A 114 -6.33 -0.98 -17.63
N ASN A 115 -7.21 -0.03 -17.97
CA ASN A 115 -7.35 1.21 -17.17
C ASN A 115 -7.73 0.88 -15.70
N GLU A 116 -7.53 1.84 -14.78
CA GLU A 116 -7.76 1.74 -13.33
C GLU A 116 -8.84 0.72 -12.95
N GLU A 117 -8.43 -0.39 -12.29
CA GLU A 117 -9.34 -1.43 -11.83
C GLU A 117 -9.24 -1.55 -10.30
N VAL A 118 -10.39 -1.57 -9.62
CA VAL A 118 -10.48 -1.88 -8.20
C VAL A 118 -10.17 -3.37 -8.02
N ILE A 119 -9.00 -3.68 -7.46
CA ILE A 119 -8.54 -5.05 -7.29
C ILE A 119 -9.03 -5.67 -5.98
N LEU A 120 -9.14 -4.84 -4.93
CA LEU A 120 -9.56 -5.29 -3.62
C LEU A 120 -10.35 -4.20 -2.89
N GLU A 121 -11.45 -4.60 -2.28
CA GLU A 121 -12.21 -3.79 -1.33
C GLU A 121 -12.40 -4.59 -0.04
N LEU A 122 -11.91 -4.07 1.08
CA LEU A 122 -12.09 -4.65 2.41
C LEU A 122 -13.01 -3.76 3.24
N ASN A 123 -13.90 -4.37 4.02
CA ASN A 123 -14.64 -3.68 5.08
C ASN A 123 -14.10 -4.14 6.43
N VAL A 124 -13.52 -3.21 7.18
CA VAL A 124 -12.80 -3.48 8.44
C VAL A 124 -13.32 -2.59 9.57
N SER A 125 -13.09 -3.00 10.82
CA SER A 125 -13.39 -2.15 11.97
C SER A 125 -12.35 -1.02 12.10
N GLU A 126 -12.68 0.03 12.84
CA GLU A 126 -11.71 1.08 13.18
C GLU A 126 -10.53 0.53 14.00
N ASP A 127 -10.79 -0.38 14.93
CA ASP A 127 -9.74 -1.03 15.74
C ASP A 127 -8.77 -1.83 14.86
N ASP A 128 -9.28 -2.60 13.89
CA ASP A 128 -8.44 -3.35 12.95
C ASP A 128 -7.62 -2.40 12.06
N LEU A 129 -8.22 -1.30 11.61
CA LEU A 129 -7.53 -0.30 10.80
C LEU A 129 -6.44 0.41 11.60
N PHE A 130 -6.72 0.76 12.86
CA PHE A 130 -5.75 1.37 13.76
C PHE A 130 -4.59 0.42 14.07
N ASP A 131 -4.87 -0.85 14.37
CA ASP A 131 -3.85 -1.86 14.62
C ASP A 131 -2.99 -2.12 13.36
N PHE A 132 -3.61 -2.11 12.18
CA PHE A 132 -2.89 -2.17 10.90
C PHE A 132 -1.93 -0.99 10.75
N GLY A 133 -2.42 0.25 10.89
CA GLY A 133 -1.59 1.46 10.80
C GLY A 133 -0.44 1.45 11.81
N ARG A 134 -0.69 1.00 13.05
CA ARG A 134 0.33 0.87 14.10
C ARG A 134 1.41 -0.14 13.73
N ASN A 135 1.02 -1.32 13.25
CA ASN A 135 1.97 -2.36 12.86
C ASN A 135 2.80 -1.91 11.65
N LEU A 136 2.15 -1.29 10.66
CA LEU A 136 2.82 -0.77 9.47
C LEU A 136 3.83 0.32 9.84
N ARG A 137 3.46 1.24 10.74
CA ARG A 137 4.35 2.29 11.23
C ARG A 137 5.61 1.74 11.89
N ALA A 138 5.46 0.69 12.69
CA ALA A 138 6.59 0.05 13.36
C ALA A 138 7.56 -0.60 12.34
N GLU A 139 7.00 -1.18 11.28
CA GLU A 139 7.78 -1.79 10.19
C GLU A 139 8.49 -0.75 9.33
N GLU A 140 7.79 0.32 8.93
CA GLU A 140 8.39 1.44 8.21
C GLU A 140 9.53 2.06 9.03
N SER A 141 9.31 2.30 10.33
CA SER A 141 10.35 2.85 11.21
C SER A 141 11.57 1.93 11.31
N SER A 142 11.36 0.62 11.22
CA SER A 142 12.45 -0.37 11.21
C SER A 142 13.22 -0.34 9.90
N ALA A 143 12.53 -0.24 8.76
CA ALA A 143 13.13 -0.12 7.43
C ALA A 143 13.94 1.19 7.29
N MET A 144 13.45 2.29 7.88
CA MET A 144 14.15 3.59 7.90
C MET A 144 15.41 3.61 8.78
N ALA A 145 15.52 2.69 9.76
CA ALA A 145 16.65 2.61 10.67
C ALA A 145 17.86 1.88 10.06
N GLU A 146 17.67 1.19 8.93
CA GLU A 146 18.78 0.63 8.17
C GLU A 146 19.64 1.76 7.57
N PRO A 147 20.97 1.58 7.44
CA PRO A 147 21.83 2.63 6.89
C PRO A 147 21.34 3.03 5.50
N ARG A 148 20.98 4.31 5.33
CA ARG A 148 20.55 4.86 4.04
C ARG A 148 21.53 4.45 2.95
N LYS A 149 21.10 3.61 2.00
CA LYS A 149 21.84 3.42 0.75
C LYS A 149 21.62 4.68 -0.08
N VAL A 150 22.64 5.53 -0.15
CA VAL A 150 22.67 6.58 -1.18
C VAL A 150 22.84 5.85 -2.50
N ILE A 151 21.84 5.94 -3.38
CA ILE A 151 21.93 5.46 -4.75
C ILE A 151 22.43 6.64 -5.59
N PRO A 152 23.71 6.68 -6.00
CA PRO A 152 24.16 7.67 -6.97
C PRO A 152 23.58 7.30 -8.34
N PHE A 153 22.80 8.19 -8.92
CA PHE A 153 22.50 8.18 -10.35
C PHE A 153 23.53 9.03 -11.11
#